data_AF-A0A453PS34-F1
#
_entry.id   AF-A0A453PS34-F1
#
_cell.length_a   1.000
_cell.length_b   1.000
_cell.length_c   1.000
_cell.angle_alpha   90.00
_cell.angle_beta   90.00
_cell.angle_gamma   90.00
#
_symmetry.space_group_name_H-M   'P 1'
#
loop_
_entity.id
_entity.type
_entity.pdbx_description
1 polymer ?
#
loop_
_entity_poly.entity_id
_entity_poly.type
_entity_poly.pdbx_seq_one_letter_code
_entity_poly.pdbx_strand_id
1 'polypeptide(L)'
;GKFVEIQFDKSGRISGAAIRTYLLERSRVVQITDPERNFHCFYQLCASGKDAELYKLGHASTFHYLNQSKTYELEGINNEDEYWKTKRAMDIVGISRSDQDAIFRTLAAILHLGNIEFSPGKDSDSSKIKDSTSNFHLQMTATLLMCDPDLLVSSLCTRSIHTNEGIIIKELDCAAAAANRDALSKTIYARLFDWLVENINKSIGQDVDSKAQIGVLDIYGFESFKHNR
;
A
#
# COMPACT_ATOMS: atom_id res chain seq x y z
N GLY A 1 10.21 9.47 6.31
CA GLY A 1 11.19 9.73 7.38
C GLY A 1 10.99 8.75 8.52
N LYS A 2 12.03 8.55 9.31
CA LYS A 2 12.11 7.55 10.39
C LYS A 2 12.98 8.09 11.51
N PHE A 3 12.53 7.91 12.75
CA PHE A 3 13.33 8.08 13.94
C PHE A 3 13.44 6.73 14.63
N VAL A 4 14.66 6.29 14.89
CA VAL A 4 14.94 5.05 15.62
C VAL A 4 15.56 5.43 16.96
N GLU A 5 14.89 5.06 18.04
CA GLU A 5 15.36 5.21 19.40
C GLU A 5 16.00 3.88 19.84
N ILE A 6 17.26 3.92 20.27
CA ILE A 6 17.97 2.76 20.83
C ILE A 6 18.11 3.00 22.33
N GLN A 7 17.61 2.07 23.13
CA GLN A 7 17.53 2.16 24.58
C GLN A 7 18.64 1.34 25.23
N PHE A 8 19.20 1.86 26.32
CA PHE A 8 20.31 1.23 27.04
C PHE A 8 19.96 0.96 28.50
N ASP A 9 20.42 -0.19 29.01
CA ASP A 9 20.34 -0.52 30.42
C ASP A 9 21.39 0.25 31.25
N LYS A 10 21.38 0.03 32.57
CA LYS A 10 22.34 0.65 33.50
C LYS A 10 23.81 0.27 33.24
N SER A 11 24.04 -0.81 32.49
CA SER A 11 25.38 -1.29 32.12
C SER A 11 25.82 -0.79 30.73
N GLY A 12 25.01 0.04 30.06
CA GLY A 12 25.28 0.55 28.71
C GLY A 12 25.07 -0.49 27.60
N ARG A 13 24.31 -1.57 27.86
CA ARG A 13 23.95 -2.57 26.85
C ARG A 13 22.60 -2.21 26.22
N ILE A 14 22.41 -2.57 24.96
CA ILE A 14 21.12 -2.37 24.28
C ILE A 14 20.07 -3.21 25.00
N SER A 15 19.00 -2.55 25.46
CA SER A 15 17.90 -3.17 26.18
C SER A 15 16.56 -3.09 25.44
N GLY A 16 16.44 -2.22 24.44
CA GLY A 16 15.25 -2.10 23.60
C GLY A 16 15.44 -1.10 22.47
N ALA A 17 14.42 -0.96 21.62
CA ALA A 17 14.36 0.10 20.63
C ALA A 17 12.92 0.41 20.18
N ALA A 18 12.73 1.63 19.67
CA ALA A 18 11.45 2.09 19.14
C ALA A 18 11.63 2.80 17.80
N ILE A 19 10.77 2.49 16.84
CA ILE A 19 10.73 3.10 15.51
C ILE A 19 9.51 4.00 15.44
N ARG A 20 9.73 5.27 15.08
CA ARG A 20 8.66 6.22 14.74
C ARG A 20 8.82 6.63 13.29
N THR A 21 7.74 6.58 12.53
CA THR A 21 7.74 6.96 11.11
C THR A 21 7.05 8.31 10.93
N TYR A 22 7.51 9.05 9.92
CA TYR A 22 7.00 10.37 9.59
C TYR A 22 6.72 10.46 8.11
N LEU A 23 5.54 11.00 7.78
CA LEU A 23 5.15 11.44 6.44
C LEU A 23 5.38 10.34 5.39
N LEU A 24 4.65 9.22 5.52
CA LEU A 24 4.55 8.27 4.41
C LEU A 24 3.96 9.01 3.19
N GLU A 25 4.66 8.98 2.08
CA GLU A 25 4.22 9.62 0.83
C GLU A 25 3.10 8.80 0.18
N ARG A 26 1.87 8.95 0.68
CA ARG A 26 0.71 8.17 0.25
C ARG A 26 0.40 8.36 -1.24
N SER A 27 0.64 9.56 -1.79
CA SER A 27 0.43 9.86 -3.22
C SER A 27 1.18 8.90 -4.15
N ARG A 28 2.39 8.49 -3.76
CA ARG A 28 3.25 7.58 -4.56
C ARG A 28 2.57 6.25 -4.89
N VAL A 29 1.65 5.78 -4.04
CA VAL A 29 0.91 4.53 -4.24
C VAL A 29 0.10 4.55 -5.53
N VAL A 30 -0.51 5.68 -5.86
CA VAL A 30 -1.47 5.80 -6.98
C VAL A 30 -0.95 6.65 -8.12
N GLN A 31 0.08 7.47 -7.86
CA GLN A 31 0.64 8.38 -8.84
C GLN A 31 2.16 8.40 -8.75
N ILE A 32 2.83 8.15 -9.87
CA ILE A 32 4.29 8.22 -10.00
C ILE A 32 4.65 9.18 -11.15
N THR A 33 5.85 9.75 -11.10
CA THR A 33 6.36 10.65 -12.14
C THR A 33 7.58 9.99 -12.78
N ASP A 34 7.61 9.85 -14.11
CA ASP A 34 8.79 9.32 -14.81
C ASP A 34 10.03 10.21 -14.51
N PRO A 35 11.21 9.62 -14.17
CA PRO A 35 11.55 8.20 -14.21
C PRO A 35 11.42 7.45 -12.87
N GLU A 36 10.68 7.98 -11.90
CA GLU A 36 10.52 7.37 -10.58
C GLU A 36 9.71 6.08 -10.61
N ARG A 37 9.85 5.29 -9.53
CA ARG A 37 9.06 4.09 -9.29
C ARG A 37 8.10 4.28 -8.12
N ASN A 38 7.12 3.37 -8.05
CA ASN A 38 6.34 3.15 -6.84
C ASN A 38 7.21 2.46 -5.76
N PHE A 39 6.63 2.11 -4.60
CA PHE A 39 7.35 1.37 -3.57
C PHE A 39 7.86 0.01 -4.06
N HIS A 40 9.06 -0.38 -3.63
CA HIS A 40 9.77 -1.56 -4.12
C HIS A 40 8.99 -2.88 -3.94
N CYS A 41 8.20 -2.99 -2.87
CA CYS A 41 7.43 -4.19 -2.57
C CYS A 41 6.45 -4.59 -3.69
N PHE A 42 5.94 -3.63 -4.48
CA PHE A 42 5.06 -3.94 -5.60
C PHE A 42 5.82 -4.65 -6.75
N TYR A 43 7.03 -4.17 -7.07
CA TYR A 43 7.87 -4.78 -8.12
C TYR A 43 8.41 -6.14 -7.68
N GLN A 44 8.83 -6.25 -6.41
CA GLN A 44 9.21 -7.51 -5.77
C GLN A 44 8.06 -8.54 -5.85
N LEU A 45 6.83 -8.12 -5.52
CA LEU A 45 5.67 -8.99 -5.56
C LEU A 45 5.31 -9.43 -6.99
N CYS A 46 5.38 -8.54 -7.98
CA CYS A 46 5.22 -8.91 -9.40
C CYS A 46 6.28 -9.93 -9.87
N ALA A 47 7.49 -9.90 -9.30
CA ALA A 47 8.58 -10.80 -9.65
C ALA A 47 8.63 -12.09 -8.80
N SER A 48 7.69 -12.30 -7.88
CA SER A 48 7.75 -13.38 -6.86
C SER A 48 7.47 -14.80 -7.37
N GLY A 49 7.23 -14.98 -8.67
CA GLY A 49 6.90 -16.28 -9.27
C GLY A 49 5.57 -16.83 -8.77
N LYS A 50 5.62 -17.82 -7.86
CA LYS A 50 4.43 -18.53 -7.37
C LYS A 50 3.41 -17.63 -6.68
N ASP A 51 3.89 -16.67 -5.89
CA ASP A 51 2.99 -15.77 -5.16
C ASP A 51 2.32 -14.78 -6.15
N ALA A 52 3.03 -14.33 -7.19
CA ALA A 52 2.45 -13.57 -8.29
C ALA A 52 1.36 -14.36 -9.03
N GLU A 53 1.60 -15.63 -9.36
CA GLU A 53 0.59 -16.51 -10.00
C GLU A 53 -0.65 -16.72 -9.13
N LEU A 54 -0.46 -16.92 -7.82
CA LEU A 54 -1.54 -17.09 -6.84
C LEU A 54 -2.45 -15.86 -6.83
N TYR A 55 -1.85 -14.68 -6.84
CA TYR A 55 -2.59 -13.41 -6.80
C TYR A 55 -2.98 -12.87 -8.17
N LYS A 56 -2.77 -13.65 -9.26
CA LYS A 56 -3.06 -13.24 -10.65
C LYS A 56 -2.34 -11.95 -11.07
N LEU A 57 -1.10 -11.80 -10.60
CA LEU A 57 -0.23 -10.71 -10.96
C LEU A 57 0.58 -11.05 -12.23
N GLY A 58 0.66 -10.06 -13.13
CA GLY A 58 1.54 -10.08 -14.29
C GLY A 58 2.77 -9.20 -14.09
N HIS A 59 3.46 -8.89 -15.19
CA HIS A 59 4.56 -7.94 -15.21
C HIS A 59 4.12 -6.56 -14.70
N ALA A 60 5.00 -5.82 -14.00
CA ALA A 60 4.67 -4.52 -13.39
C ALA A 60 4.03 -3.52 -14.38
N SER A 61 4.42 -3.57 -15.66
CA SER A 61 3.85 -2.69 -16.71
C SER A 61 2.36 -2.90 -16.97
N THR A 62 1.75 -4.00 -16.52
CA THR A 62 0.31 -4.26 -16.69
C THR A 62 -0.55 -3.57 -15.64
N PHE A 63 0.05 -2.96 -14.61
CA PHE A 63 -0.67 -2.32 -13.51
C PHE A 63 -0.57 -0.80 -13.60
N HIS A 64 -1.73 -0.13 -13.57
CA HIS A 64 -1.85 1.32 -13.69
C HIS A 64 -1.03 2.09 -12.65
N TYR A 65 -0.92 1.57 -11.42
CA TYR A 65 -0.13 2.19 -10.36
C TYR A 65 1.39 2.01 -10.51
N LEU A 66 1.83 1.16 -11.44
CA LEU A 66 3.26 0.87 -11.67
C LEU A 66 3.74 1.33 -13.06
N ASN A 67 2.82 1.60 -14.00
CA ASN A 67 3.15 1.82 -15.42
C ASN A 67 3.08 3.28 -15.90
N GLN A 68 2.95 4.24 -14.99
CA GLN A 68 3.00 5.68 -15.33
C GLN A 68 4.45 6.18 -15.53
N SER A 69 5.42 5.32 -15.23
CA SER A 69 6.85 5.46 -15.48
C SER A 69 7.33 4.30 -16.35
N LYS A 70 8.41 4.51 -17.10
CA LYS A 70 9.06 3.45 -17.90
C LYS A 70 10.11 2.67 -17.11
N THR A 71 10.36 3.06 -15.87
CA THR A 71 11.34 2.43 -14.99
C THR A 71 10.67 1.31 -14.20
N TYR A 72 10.93 0.05 -14.58
CA TYR A 72 10.45 -1.12 -13.83
C TYR A 72 11.57 -1.82 -13.08
N GLU A 73 12.76 -1.84 -13.67
CA GLU A 73 13.98 -2.44 -13.12
C GLU A 73 14.96 -1.36 -12.66
N LEU A 74 15.83 -1.70 -11.71
CA LEU A 74 16.96 -0.87 -11.31
C LEU A 74 18.26 -1.61 -11.57
N GLU A 75 19.28 -0.89 -12.00
CA GLU A 75 20.60 -1.46 -12.25
C GLU A 75 21.15 -2.12 -10.97
N GLY A 76 21.60 -3.36 -11.08
CA GLY A 76 22.16 -4.13 -9.97
C GLY A 76 21.16 -4.67 -8.95
N ILE A 77 19.85 -4.49 -9.16
CA ILE A 77 18.81 -4.98 -8.25
C ILE A 77 17.94 -6.01 -8.97
N ASN A 78 17.85 -7.22 -8.42
CA ASN A 78 16.92 -8.25 -8.87
C ASN A 78 15.68 -8.25 -7.95
N ASN A 79 14.50 -7.94 -8.50
CA ASN A 79 13.26 -7.83 -7.72
C ASN A 79 12.84 -9.16 -7.06
N GLU A 80 13.11 -10.31 -7.66
CA GLU A 80 12.81 -11.64 -7.08
C GLU A 80 13.74 -11.95 -5.89
N ASP A 81 15.04 -11.68 -6.02
CA ASP A 81 15.98 -11.85 -4.91
C ASP A 81 15.62 -10.94 -3.72
N GLU A 82 15.24 -9.69 -4.00
CA GLU A 82 14.78 -8.76 -2.98
C GLU A 82 13.47 -9.21 -2.32
N TYR A 83 12.55 -9.81 -3.07
CA TYR A 83 11.33 -10.42 -2.51
C TYR A 83 11.66 -11.48 -1.45
N TRP A 84 12.57 -12.40 -1.76
CA TRP A 84 12.98 -13.45 -0.81
C TRP A 84 13.73 -12.90 0.39
N LYS A 85 14.58 -11.89 0.20
CA LYS A 85 15.22 -11.16 1.32
C LYS A 85 14.18 -10.50 2.22
N THR A 86 13.15 -9.88 1.65
CA THR A 86 12.05 -9.28 2.41
C THR A 86 11.27 -10.32 3.22
N LYS A 87 10.88 -11.47 2.63
CA LYS A 87 10.21 -12.55 3.39
C LYS A 87 11.09 -13.06 4.53
N ARG A 88 12.38 -13.29 4.27
CA ARG A 88 13.33 -13.71 5.31
C ARG A 88 13.47 -12.66 6.42
N ALA A 89 13.47 -11.37 6.09
CA ALA A 89 13.50 -10.31 7.09
C ALA A 89 12.23 -10.30 7.94
N MET A 90 11.06 -10.52 7.33
CA MET A 90 9.78 -10.68 8.04
C MET A 90 9.81 -11.86 9.02
N ASP A 91 10.39 -13.00 8.62
CA ASP A 91 10.58 -14.15 9.52
C ASP A 91 11.47 -13.80 10.72
N ILE A 92 12.58 -13.10 10.50
CA ILE A 92 13.53 -12.71 11.56
C ILE A 92 12.87 -11.79 12.59
N VAL A 93 12.03 -10.86 12.15
CA VAL A 93 11.28 -9.96 13.05
C VAL A 93 9.98 -10.58 13.55
N GLY A 94 9.75 -11.88 13.33
CA GLY A 94 8.65 -12.62 13.95
C GLY A 94 7.27 -12.38 13.31
N ILE A 95 7.19 -11.88 12.08
CA ILE A 95 5.94 -11.80 11.34
C ILE A 95 5.60 -13.20 10.83
N SER A 96 4.45 -13.73 11.25
CA SER A 96 4.04 -15.10 10.94
C SER A 96 3.83 -15.30 9.43
N ARG A 97 3.89 -16.55 8.94
CA ARG A 97 3.61 -16.85 7.53
C ARG A 97 2.20 -16.42 7.10
N SER A 98 1.20 -16.61 7.95
CA SER A 98 -0.16 -16.15 7.68
C SER A 98 -0.25 -14.63 7.56
N ASP A 99 0.53 -13.89 8.35
CA ASP A 99 0.58 -12.43 8.26
C ASP A 99 1.35 -11.99 7.01
N GLN A 100 2.45 -12.67 6.65
CA GLN A 100 3.15 -12.43 5.38
C GLN A 100 2.21 -12.61 4.19
N ASP A 101 1.46 -13.71 4.16
CA ASP A 101 0.46 -13.96 3.12
C ASP A 101 -0.63 -12.88 3.11
N ALA A 102 -1.04 -12.37 4.27
CA ALA A 102 -1.99 -11.27 4.36
C ALA A 102 -1.42 -9.93 3.85
N ILE A 103 -0.16 -9.63 4.14
CA ILE A 103 0.55 -8.45 3.63
C ILE A 103 0.60 -8.50 2.10
N PHE A 104 1.10 -9.59 1.52
CA PHE A 104 1.25 -9.70 0.07
C PHE A 104 -0.10 -9.74 -0.65
N ARG A 105 -1.10 -10.44 -0.09
CA ARG A 105 -2.49 -10.40 -0.59
C ARG A 105 -3.05 -8.97 -0.59
N THR A 106 -2.78 -8.19 0.44
CA THR A 106 -3.22 -6.78 0.52
C THR A 106 -2.52 -5.90 -0.52
N LEU A 107 -1.22 -6.09 -0.74
CA LEU A 107 -0.47 -5.39 -1.78
C LEU A 107 -0.97 -5.75 -3.19
N ALA A 108 -1.23 -7.02 -3.45
CA ALA A 108 -1.83 -7.47 -4.70
C ALA A 108 -3.21 -6.84 -4.93
N ALA A 109 -4.04 -6.76 -3.88
CA ALA A 109 -5.35 -6.12 -3.97
C ALA A 109 -5.27 -4.65 -4.40
N ILE A 110 -4.26 -3.91 -3.89
CA ILE A 110 -4.02 -2.51 -4.32
C ILE A 110 -3.69 -2.43 -5.81
N LEU A 111 -2.89 -3.36 -6.33
CA LEU A 111 -2.55 -3.40 -7.76
C LEU A 111 -3.77 -3.70 -8.63
N HIS A 112 -4.59 -4.68 -8.26
CA HIS A 112 -5.84 -4.95 -8.97
C HIS A 112 -6.81 -3.77 -8.87
N LEU A 113 -6.95 -3.15 -7.70
CA LEU A 113 -7.80 -1.99 -7.48
C LEU A 113 -7.45 -0.85 -8.45
N GLY A 114 -6.16 -0.57 -8.67
CA GLY A 114 -5.72 0.47 -9.61
C GLY A 114 -6.07 0.25 -11.08
N ASN A 115 -6.34 -1.00 -11.48
CA ASN A 115 -6.74 -1.35 -12.85
C ASN A 115 -8.27 -1.32 -13.07
N ILE A 116 -9.06 -1.02 -12.04
CA ILE A 116 -10.51 -0.86 -12.21
C ILE A 116 -10.76 0.48 -12.90
N GLU A 117 -11.30 0.43 -14.11
CA GLU A 117 -11.76 1.59 -14.86
C GLU A 117 -13.28 1.72 -14.82
N PHE A 118 -13.75 2.97 -14.97
CA PHE A 118 -15.16 3.34 -14.91
C PHE A 118 -15.63 3.88 -16.27
N SER A 119 -16.91 3.69 -16.56
CA SER A 119 -17.63 4.28 -17.70
C SER A 119 -18.91 4.95 -17.23
N PRO A 120 -19.46 5.92 -18.01
CA PRO A 120 -20.70 6.59 -17.64
C PRO A 120 -21.84 5.60 -17.37
N GLY A 121 -22.60 5.89 -16.30
CA GLY A 121 -23.75 5.13 -15.87
C GLY A 121 -25.00 5.41 -16.70
N LYS A 122 -26.18 5.23 -16.10
CA LYS A 122 -27.46 5.57 -16.73
C LYS A 122 -27.71 7.07 -16.73
N ASP A 123 -27.28 7.74 -15.68
CA ASP A 123 -27.42 9.17 -15.46
C ASP A 123 -26.08 9.87 -15.72
N SER A 124 -26.11 11.18 -16.00
CA SER A 124 -24.89 11.95 -16.32
C SER A 124 -23.86 11.93 -15.19
N ASP A 125 -24.34 11.85 -13.95
CA ASP A 125 -23.54 11.99 -12.73
C ASP A 125 -23.26 10.62 -12.11
N SER A 126 -23.48 9.53 -12.84
CA SER A 126 -23.24 8.17 -12.36
C SER A 126 -22.21 7.41 -13.18
N SER A 127 -21.69 6.35 -12.58
CA SER A 127 -20.64 5.51 -13.16
C SER A 127 -20.90 4.04 -12.91
N LYS A 128 -20.31 3.23 -13.78
CA LYS A 128 -20.31 1.76 -13.68
C LYS A 128 -18.93 1.24 -14.08
N ILE A 129 -18.65 -0.01 -13.74
CA ILE A 129 -17.44 -0.70 -14.19
C ILE A 129 -17.39 -0.73 -15.72
N LYS A 130 -16.25 -0.35 -16.30
CA LYS A 130 -16.12 -0.08 -17.74
C LYS A 130 -16.33 -1.30 -18.63
N ASP A 131 -15.65 -2.39 -18.33
CA ASP A 131 -15.60 -3.58 -19.17
C ASP A 131 -15.28 -4.86 -18.37
N SER A 132 -15.19 -5.99 -19.07
CA SER A 132 -14.86 -7.29 -18.48
C SER A 132 -13.48 -7.32 -17.85
N THR A 133 -12.50 -6.57 -18.37
CA THR A 133 -11.16 -6.44 -17.80
C THR A 133 -11.22 -5.75 -16.44
N SER A 134 -11.93 -4.62 -16.37
CA SER A 134 -12.15 -3.89 -15.11
C SER A 134 -12.93 -4.74 -14.10
N ASN A 135 -13.93 -5.51 -14.57
CA ASN A 135 -14.68 -6.44 -13.73
C ASN A 135 -13.80 -7.58 -13.20
N PHE A 136 -12.87 -8.11 -14.00
CA PHE A 136 -11.90 -9.10 -13.52
C PHE A 136 -11.07 -8.53 -12.36
N HIS A 137 -10.54 -7.32 -12.52
CA HIS A 137 -9.76 -6.66 -11.47
C HIS A 137 -10.59 -6.35 -10.22
N LEU A 138 -11.86 -5.96 -10.37
CA LEU A 138 -12.80 -5.79 -9.27
C LEU A 138 -13.01 -7.10 -8.49
N GLN A 139 -13.34 -8.19 -9.18
CA GLN A 139 -13.58 -9.50 -8.56
C GLN A 139 -12.31 -10.00 -7.85
N MET A 140 -11.15 -9.77 -8.46
CA MET A 140 -9.89 -10.13 -7.81
C MET A 140 -9.64 -9.28 -6.57
N THR A 141 -9.88 -7.97 -6.64
CA THR A 141 -9.76 -7.08 -5.47
C THR A 141 -10.67 -7.55 -4.33
N ALA A 142 -11.94 -7.85 -4.62
CA ALA A 142 -12.90 -8.33 -3.63
C ALA A 142 -12.46 -9.66 -3.01
N THR A 143 -11.97 -10.60 -3.81
CA THR A 143 -11.46 -11.89 -3.33
C THR A 143 -10.23 -11.73 -2.42
N LEU A 144 -9.27 -10.89 -2.80
CA LEU A 144 -8.04 -10.68 -2.03
C LEU A 144 -8.31 -9.92 -0.72
N LEU A 145 -9.23 -8.96 -0.73
CA LEU A 145 -9.69 -8.24 0.47
C LEU A 145 -10.74 -9.02 1.28
N MET A 146 -11.21 -10.17 0.76
CA MET A 146 -12.25 -11.00 1.37
C MET A 146 -13.52 -10.19 1.67
N CYS A 147 -13.95 -9.36 0.72
CA CYS A 147 -15.17 -8.57 0.80
C CYS A 147 -16.14 -8.90 -0.33
N ASP A 148 -17.38 -8.43 -0.16
CA ASP A 148 -18.42 -8.59 -1.17
C ASP A 148 -18.15 -7.65 -2.37
N PRO A 149 -18.12 -8.19 -3.61
CA PRO A 149 -17.83 -7.40 -4.80
C PRO A 149 -18.88 -6.33 -5.09
N ASP A 150 -20.16 -6.57 -4.79
CA ASP A 150 -21.24 -5.59 -5.02
C ASP A 150 -21.14 -4.45 -4.00
N LEU A 151 -20.79 -4.75 -2.75
CA LEU A 151 -20.47 -3.71 -1.76
C LEU A 151 -19.24 -2.90 -2.14
N LEU A 152 -18.22 -3.54 -2.73
CA LEU A 152 -17.03 -2.85 -3.24
C LEU A 152 -17.40 -1.89 -4.38
N VAL A 153 -18.20 -2.34 -5.36
CA VAL A 153 -18.70 -1.46 -6.44
C VAL A 153 -19.48 -0.30 -5.87
N SER A 154 -20.43 -0.57 -4.98
CA SER A 154 -21.24 0.46 -4.33
C SER A 154 -20.37 1.49 -3.60
N SER A 155 -19.35 1.03 -2.87
CA SER A 155 -18.41 1.92 -2.15
C SER A 155 -17.54 2.77 -3.09
N LEU A 156 -17.25 2.28 -4.29
CA LEU A 156 -16.46 3.01 -5.28
C LEU A 156 -17.31 4.01 -6.06
N CYS A 157 -18.53 3.63 -6.45
CA CYS A 157 -19.40 4.40 -7.34
C CYS A 157 -20.44 5.27 -6.62
N THR A 158 -20.53 5.19 -5.28
CA THR A 158 -21.49 6.00 -4.52
C THR A 158 -20.84 6.66 -3.30
N ARG A 159 -21.50 7.68 -2.77
CA ARG A 159 -21.14 8.37 -1.54
C ARG A 159 -22.35 8.46 -0.62
N SER A 160 -22.21 7.91 0.58
CA SER A 160 -23.18 8.07 1.66
C SER A 160 -22.98 9.40 2.38
N ILE A 161 -24.03 10.21 2.43
CA ILE A 161 -24.06 11.51 3.12
C ILE A 161 -25.00 11.35 4.31
N HIS A 162 -24.45 11.47 5.52
CA HIS A 162 -25.22 11.39 6.75
C HIS A 162 -25.77 12.78 7.09
N THR A 163 -27.09 12.87 7.20
CA THR A 163 -27.81 14.10 7.59
C THR A 163 -28.68 13.80 8.82
N ASN A 164 -29.21 14.85 9.46
CA ASN A 164 -30.15 14.69 10.58
C ASN A 164 -31.45 13.97 10.16
N GLU A 165 -31.76 13.95 8.86
CA GLU A 165 -32.98 13.35 8.28
C GLU A 165 -32.75 11.93 7.76
N GLY A 166 -31.51 11.42 7.80
CA GLY A 166 -31.14 10.08 7.35
C GLY A 166 -29.90 10.03 6.46
N ILE A 167 -29.67 8.87 5.84
CA ILE A 167 -28.55 8.62 4.93
C ILE A 167 -29.02 8.84 3.50
N ILE A 168 -28.36 9.75 2.79
CA ILE A 168 -28.58 10.01 1.37
C ILE A 168 -27.44 9.35 0.59
N ILE A 169 -27.76 8.48 -0.35
CA ILE A 169 -26.78 7.84 -1.24
C ILE A 169 -26.73 8.66 -2.53
N LYS A 170 -25.56 9.21 -2.84
CA LYS A 170 -25.30 9.94 -4.09
C LYS A 170 -24.43 9.09 -5.01
N GLU A 171 -24.87 8.89 -6.25
CA GLU A 171 -24.03 8.26 -7.29
C GLU A 171 -22.88 9.20 -7.69
N LEU A 172 -21.77 8.61 -8.14
CA LEU A 172 -20.55 9.32 -8.50
C LEU A 172 -20.27 9.16 -9.99
N ASP A 173 -19.84 10.25 -10.62
CA ASP A 173 -19.30 10.21 -11.97
C ASP A 173 -17.99 9.41 -12.03
N CYS A 174 -17.48 9.18 -13.24
CA CYS A 174 -16.27 8.37 -13.45
C CYS A 174 -15.03 8.95 -12.77
N ALA A 175 -14.90 10.28 -12.73
CA ALA A 175 -13.73 10.95 -12.17
C ALA A 175 -13.74 10.84 -10.63
N ALA A 176 -14.91 11.04 -10.02
CA ALA A 176 -15.12 10.88 -8.59
C ALA A 176 -14.97 9.42 -8.14
N ALA A 177 -15.45 8.45 -8.93
CA ALA A 177 -15.24 7.03 -8.66
C ALA A 177 -13.76 6.63 -8.72
N ALA A 178 -13.01 7.13 -9.71
CA ALA A 178 -11.56 6.94 -9.79
C ALA A 178 -10.82 7.60 -8.61
N ALA A 179 -11.22 8.81 -8.21
CA ALA A 179 -10.65 9.46 -7.03
C ALA A 179 -10.93 8.67 -5.73
N ASN A 180 -12.12 8.07 -5.60
CA ASN A 180 -12.46 7.18 -4.48
C ASN A 180 -11.62 5.90 -4.48
N ARG A 181 -11.46 5.24 -5.63
CA ARG A 181 -10.57 4.08 -5.81
C ARG A 181 -9.14 4.38 -5.37
N ASP A 182 -8.62 5.54 -5.76
CA ASP A 182 -7.28 5.98 -5.41
C ASP A 182 -7.18 6.31 -3.91
N ALA A 183 -8.19 6.97 -3.34
CA ALA A 183 -8.26 7.25 -1.91
C ALA A 183 -8.30 5.97 -1.06
N LEU A 184 -9.06 4.96 -1.49
CA LEU A 184 -9.10 3.65 -0.87
C LEU A 184 -7.73 2.97 -0.93
N SER A 185 -7.09 2.96 -2.10
CA SER A 185 -5.76 2.38 -2.32
C SER A 185 -4.70 3.00 -1.39
N LYS A 186 -4.67 4.33 -1.31
CA LYS A 186 -3.79 5.07 -0.39
C LYS A 186 -4.05 4.73 1.08
N THR A 187 -5.32 4.57 1.44
CA THR A 187 -5.74 4.26 2.82
C THR A 187 -5.33 2.85 3.22
N ILE A 188 -5.57 1.86 2.36
CA ILE A 188 -5.16 0.46 2.60
C ILE A 188 -3.63 0.40 2.79
N TYR A 189 -2.87 1.01 1.88
CA TYR A 189 -1.41 1.00 1.97
C TYR A 189 -0.89 1.70 3.24
N ALA A 190 -1.46 2.84 3.60
CA ALA A 190 -1.08 3.55 4.82
C ALA A 190 -1.36 2.73 6.08
N ARG A 191 -2.53 2.07 6.16
CA ARG A 191 -2.88 1.21 7.30
C ARG A 191 -1.98 -0.03 7.38
N LEU A 192 -1.64 -0.62 6.24
CA LEU A 192 -0.68 -1.73 6.18
C LEU A 192 0.70 -1.30 6.68
N PHE A 193 1.17 -0.13 6.26
CA PHE A 193 2.46 0.41 6.70
C PHE A 193 2.47 0.70 8.21
N ASP A 194 1.43 1.35 8.74
CA ASP A 194 1.30 1.62 10.17
C ASP A 194 1.31 0.31 10.98
N TRP A 195 0.57 -0.70 10.52
CA TRP A 195 0.53 -2.03 11.13
C TRP A 195 1.90 -2.73 11.11
N LEU A 196 2.65 -2.62 10.00
CA LEU A 196 4.01 -3.17 9.91
C LEU A 196 4.94 -2.54 10.94
N VAL A 197 4.92 -1.21 11.06
CA VAL A 197 5.74 -0.48 12.04
C VAL A 197 5.37 -0.89 13.47
N GLU A 198 4.08 -1.05 13.76
CA GLU A 198 3.61 -1.51 15.07
C GLU A 198 4.11 -2.92 15.39
N ASN A 199 4.05 -3.86 14.44
CA ASN A 199 4.53 -5.23 14.65
C ASN A 199 6.04 -5.31 14.81
N ILE A 200 6.81 -4.53 14.03
CA ILE A 200 8.26 -4.44 14.20
C ILE A 200 8.60 -3.89 15.59
N ASN A 201 7.90 -2.85 16.05
CA ASN A 201 8.10 -2.31 17.40
C ASN A 201 7.78 -3.32 18.51
N LYS A 202 6.72 -4.12 18.34
CA LYS A 202 6.39 -5.21 19.28
C LYS A 202 7.48 -6.27 19.35
N SER A 203 8.07 -6.61 18.19
CA SER A 203 9.12 -7.63 18.07
C SER A 203 10.46 -7.18 18.66
N ILE A 204 10.86 -5.93 18.39
CA ILE A 204 12.09 -5.35 18.93
C ILE A 204 12.02 -5.20 20.45
N GLY A 205 10.85 -4.84 20.98
CA GLY A 205 10.63 -4.61 22.40
C GLY A 205 11.18 -3.26 22.88
N GLN A 206 10.50 -2.68 23.87
CA GLN A 206 10.90 -1.44 24.51
C GLN A 206 11.23 -1.69 25.99
N ASP A 207 12.32 -1.09 26.45
CA ASP A 207 12.71 -1.05 27.85
C ASP A 207 12.14 0.21 28.49
N VAL A 208 11.01 0.06 29.18
CA VAL A 208 10.32 1.15 29.89
C VAL A 208 11.13 1.73 31.06
N ASP A 209 12.11 0.98 31.57
CA ASP A 209 12.96 1.39 32.69
C ASP A 209 14.27 2.04 32.21
N SER A 210 14.49 2.10 30.89
CA SER A 210 15.68 2.71 30.32
C SER A 210 15.74 4.21 30.65
N LYS A 211 16.90 4.64 31.13
CA LYS A 211 17.19 6.05 31.46
C LYS A 211 18.12 6.72 30.46
N ALA A 212 18.64 5.96 29.50
CA ALA A 212 19.62 6.41 28.52
C ALA A 212 19.22 5.90 27.14
N GLN A 213 19.17 6.81 26.17
CA GLN A 213 18.76 6.49 24.80
C GLN A 213 19.56 7.28 23.78
N ILE A 214 19.78 6.67 22.62
CA ILE A 214 20.36 7.32 21.43
C ILE A 214 19.31 7.32 20.33
N GLY A 215 18.94 8.51 19.88
CA GLY A 215 18.02 8.70 18.77
C GLY A 215 18.76 8.89 17.45
N VAL A 216 18.41 8.10 16.44
CA VAL A 216 18.89 8.25 15.06
C VAL A 216 17.73 8.77 14.21
N LEU A 217 17.84 10.01 13.75
CA LEU A 217 16.86 10.64 12.87
C LEU A 217 17.32 10.55 11.41
N ASP A 218 16.49 9.92 10.59
CA ASP A 218 16.68 9.76 9.15
C ASP A 218 15.40 10.25 8.44
N ILE A 219 15.44 11.48 7.94
CA ILE A 219 14.29 12.12 7.29
C ILE A 219 14.68 12.55 5.88
N TYR A 220 13.68 12.60 5.00
CA TYR A 220 13.86 13.12 3.64
C TYR A 220 14.54 14.49 3.69
N GLY A 221 15.57 14.64 2.87
CA GLY A 221 16.27 15.91 2.71
C GLY A 221 15.40 16.93 1.97
N PHE A 222 15.97 18.11 1.74
CA PHE A 222 15.31 19.10 0.89
C PHE A 222 15.29 18.60 -0.56
N GLU A 223 14.11 18.51 -1.15
CA GLU A 223 13.90 18.13 -2.55
C GLU A 223 13.21 19.29 -3.29
N SER A 224 13.64 19.56 -4.53
CA SER A 224 13.06 20.59 -5.38
C SER A 224 12.88 20.05 -6.78
N PHE A 225 11.62 19.86 -7.17
CA PHE A 225 11.23 19.35 -8.47
C PHE A 225 10.66 20.48 -9.33
N LYS A 226 10.55 20.25 -10.65
CA LYS A 226 9.85 21.19 -11.56
C LYS A 226 8.41 21.47 -11.12
N HIS A 227 7.75 20.48 -10.52
CA HIS A 227 6.45 20.60 -9.88
C HIS A 227 6.51 19.99 -8.47
N ASN A 228 6.48 20.85 -7.45
CA ASN A 228 6.36 20.43 -6.06
C ASN A 228 4.88 20.18 -5.75
N ARG A 229 4.55 19.03 -5.18
CA ARG A 229 3.19 18.60 -4.85
C ARG A 229 2.93 18.68 -3.36
#